data_AF-A0A9N9J7G4-F1
#
_entry.id   AF-A0A9N9J7G4-F1
#
_cell.length_a   1.000
_cell.length_b   1.000
_cell.length_c   1.000
_cell.angle_alpha   90.00
_cell.angle_beta   90.00
_cell.angle_gamma   90.00
#
_symmetry.space_group_name_H-M   'P 1'
#
loop_
_entity.id
_entity.type
_entity.pdbx_description
1 polymer ?
#
loop_
_entity_poly.entity_id
_entity_poly.type
_entity_poly.pdbx_seq_one_letter_code
_entity_poly.pdbx_strand_id
1 'polypeptide(L)'
;MANPVNTVDTLNNLDGKLLDLLNKAYILVGTSNEENRADEISTITAESAIQKELSDTSVREKFVEKCLEILGSLETTLINIIDLKADEPELLGIKDMSLIHTMLEIVISWGIYPCLMSGVGIPISRRTRSRQFQHAEKKLPPQSRYIYLFKLMQSLMKITYSSSLKLTMFTTVSSIIRARHLTDFYSALLQLAYGPLPTNDKLDVHSENKLVTSSQHAKALTMLLGSPLHPAPKWLKNVCGRFLTKILLRPNGVRDVMNFMIDGESEGLIHIIIIFTLKMLIDVLHTELHRCQLGCH
;
A
#
# COMPACT_ATOMS: atom_id res chain seq x y z
N MET A 1 18.60 14.73 30.74
CA MET A 1 17.27 14.92 31.38
C MET A 1 16.50 15.91 30.53
N ALA A 2 15.57 15.44 29.69
CA ALA A 2 14.72 16.33 28.89
C ALA A 2 13.64 16.93 29.78
N ASN A 3 13.36 18.22 29.59
CA ASN A 3 12.48 19.01 30.45
C ASN A 3 11.01 18.57 30.25
N PRO A 4 10.27 18.12 31.29
CA PRO A 4 8.93 17.57 31.14
C PRO A 4 7.90 18.57 30.58
N VAL A 5 8.11 19.87 30.76
CA VAL A 5 7.25 20.95 30.24
C VAL A 5 7.24 20.96 28.70
N ASN A 6 8.38 20.75 28.05
CA ASN A 6 8.47 20.76 26.58
C ASN A 6 7.80 19.54 25.93
N THR A 7 7.75 18.41 26.64
CA THR A 7 7.17 17.17 26.11
C THR A 7 5.64 17.26 26.04
N VAL A 8 5.00 17.85 27.05
CA VAL A 8 3.53 18.02 27.09
C VAL A 8 3.05 18.99 26.03
N ASP A 9 3.73 20.12 25.84
CA ASP A 9 3.36 21.11 24.80
C ASP A 9 3.55 20.55 23.38
N THR A 10 4.62 19.77 23.16
CA THR A 10 4.85 19.07 21.89
C THR A 10 3.74 18.06 21.61
N LEU A 11 3.29 17.35 22.64
CA LEU A 11 2.25 16.35 22.52
C LEU A 11 0.88 16.95 22.21
N ASN A 12 0.52 18.04 22.89
CA ASN A 12 -0.71 18.80 22.61
C ASN A 12 -0.73 19.34 21.16
N ASN A 13 0.42 19.79 20.66
CA ASN A 13 0.56 20.21 19.26
C ASN A 13 0.34 19.03 18.30
N LEU A 14 0.92 17.87 18.59
CA LEU A 14 0.72 16.66 17.77
C LEU A 14 -0.72 16.15 17.80
N ASP A 15 -1.38 16.16 18.96
CA ASP A 15 -2.80 15.78 19.08
C ASP A 15 -3.69 16.76 18.28
N GLY A 16 -3.42 18.07 18.36
CA GLY A 16 -4.12 19.07 17.54
C GLY A 16 -3.90 18.88 16.04
N LYS A 17 -2.67 18.53 15.63
CA LYS A 17 -2.33 18.21 14.24
C LYS A 17 -3.01 16.92 13.76
N LEU A 18 -3.09 15.89 14.61
CA LEU A 18 -3.79 14.64 14.31
C LEU A 18 -5.28 14.93 14.02
N LEU A 19 -5.92 15.74 14.87
CA LEU A 19 -7.32 16.12 14.69
C LEU A 19 -7.56 16.90 13.38
N ASP A 20 -6.69 17.86 13.05
CA ASP A 20 -6.75 18.60 11.77
C ASP A 20 -6.61 17.67 10.56
N LEU A 21 -5.69 16.70 10.61
CA LEU A 21 -5.50 15.73 9.53
C LEU A 21 -6.71 14.81 9.37
N LEU A 22 -7.31 14.35 10.48
CA LEU A 22 -8.54 13.56 10.44
C LEU A 22 -9.69 14.36 9.84
N ASN A 23 -9.87 15.63 10.23
CA ASN A 23 -10.89 16.50 9.64
C ASN A 23 -10.68 16.68 8.12
N LYS A 24 -9.43 16.89 7.68
CA LYS A 24 -9.09 16.95 6.25
C LYS A 24 -9.42 15.64 5.53
N ALA A 25 -9.16 14.49 6.16
CA ALA A 25 -9.51 13.19 5.61
C ALA A 25 -11.04 13.02 5.49
N TYR A 26 -11.80 13.43 6.51
CA TYR A 26 -13.27 13.38 6.48
C TYR A 26 -13.85 14.25 5.38
N ILE A 27 -13.34 15.48 5.22
CA ILE A 27 -13.76 16.39 4.13
C ILE A 27 -13.42 15.80 2.76
N LEU A 28 -12.23 15.20 2.62
CA LEU A 28 -11.79 14.62 1.35
C LEU A 28 -12.66 13.42 0.94
N VAL A 29 -12.95 12.51 1.87
CA VAL A 29 -13.62 11.24 1.60
C VAL A 29 -15.14 11.34 1.71
N GLY A 30 -15.68 12.38 2.36
CA GLY A 30 -17.10 12.66 2.40
C GLY A 30 -17.92 11.49 2.96
N THR A 31 -17.73 11.14 4.23
CA THR A 31 -18.68 10.25 4.92
C THR A 31 -19.78 11.13 5.53
N SER A 32 -20.92 11.20 4.85
CA SER A 32 -22.22 11.75 5.28
C SER A 32 -22.27 12.29 6.72
N ASN A 33 -22.07 13.58 6.87
CA ASN A 33 -22.85 14.39 7.80
C ASN A 33 -23.28 15.61 7.00
N GLU A 34 -24.57 15.64 6.69
CA GLU A 34 -25.25 16.83 6.21
C GLU A 34 -25.03 17.99 7.19
N GLU A 35 -25.12 19.21 6.66
CA GLU A 35 -25.04 20.48 7.41
C GLU A 35 -23.65 20.82 7.96
N ASN A 36 -22.75 21.28 7.10
CA ASN A 36 -22.33 22.68 7.15
C ASN A 36 -21.27 23.04 6.09
N ARG A 37 -21.56 24.15 5.41
CA ARG A 37 -20.62 25.11 4.80
C ARG A 37 -20.04 24.74 3.44
N ALA A 38 -20.80 25.17 2.44
CA ALA A 38 -20.25 26.04 1.41
C ALA A 38 -19.53 27.22 2.08
N ASP A 39 -18.21 27.26 1.95
CA ASP A 39 -17.45 28.44 1.54
C ASP A 39 -15.98 28.01 1.42
N GLU A 40 -15.38 28.31 0.26
CA GLU A 40 -14.03 27.93 -0.21
C GLU A 40 -13.80 26.45 -0.58
N ILE A 41 -14.34 26.01 -1.73
CA ILE A 41 -14.02 24.68 -2.28
C ILE A 41 -13.51 24.80 -3.73
N SER A 42 -12.18 24.82 -3.85
CA SER A 42 -11.47 24.20 -4.99
C SER A 42 -11.10 22.73 -4.69
N THR A 43 -11.58 22.19 -3.56
CA THR A 43 -11.26 20.87 -3.03
C THR A 43 -12.14 19.80 -3.68
N ILE A 44 -11.51 18.85 -4.38
CA ILE A 44 -12.19 17.69 -4.96
C ILE A 44 -12.62 16.78 -3.80
N THR A 45 -13.92 16.68 -3.52
CA THR A 45 -14.50 15.74 -2.55
C THR A 45 -14.79 14.40 -3.21
N ALA A 46 -14.89 13.31 -2.43
CA ALA A 46 -15.28 12.01 -2.98
C ALA A 46 -16.62 12.07 -3.69
N GLU A 47 -17.62 12.78 -3.15
CA GLU A 47 -18.93 12.94 -3.79
C GLU A 47 -18.84 13.67 -5.12
N SER A 48 -18.06 14.76 -5.22
CA SER A 48 -17.85 15.45 -6.51
C SER A 48 -17.02 14.64 -7.50
N ALA A 49 -16.07 13.82 -7.02
CA ALA A 49 -15.29 12.89 -7.83
C ALA A 49 -16.13 11.67 -8.29
N ILE A 50 -17.13 11.25 -7.52
CA ILE A 50 -18.04 10.14 -7.83
C ILE A 50 -19.19 10.62 -8.74
N GLN A 51 -19.73 11.83 -8.52
CA GLN A 51 -20.82 12.42 -9.31
C GLN A 51 -20.36 12.98 -10.66
N LYS A 52 -19.14 13.51 -10.78
CA LYS A 52 -18.49 13.65 -12.09
C LYS A 52 -18.05 12.25 -12.51
N GLU A 53 -18.88 11.57 -13.29
CA GLU A 53 -18.47 10.40 -14.06
C GLU A 53 -17.07 10.63 -14.63
N LEU A 54 -16.12 9.85 -14.12
CA LEU A 54 -14.68 10.01 -14.28
C LEU A 54 -14.24 9.71 -15.71
N SER A 55 -14.46 10.68 -16.60
CA SER A 55 -13.92 10.67 -17.95
C SER A 55 -12.46 11.15 -18.01
N ASP A 56 -11.96 11.81 -16.95
CA ASP A 56 -10.62 12.39 -16.87
C ASP A 56 -9.73 11.66 -15.85
N THR A 57 -8.71 10.97 -16.37
CA THR A 57 -7.69 10.27 -15.58
C THR A 57 -6.90 11.23 -14.67
N SER A 58 -6.73 12.50 -15.07
CA SER A 58 -5.98 13.50 -14.29
C SER A 58 -6.62 13.81 -12.93
N VAL A 59 -7.96 13.83 -12.87
CA VAL A 59 -8.69 14.12 -11.63
C VAL A 59 -8.51 12.98 -10.62
N ARG A 60 -8.52 11.74 -11.08
CA ARG A 60 -8.29 10.55 -10.25
C ARG A 60 -6.92 10.53 -9.64
N GLU A 61 -5.91 10.77 -10.47
CA GLU A 61 -4.52 10.75 -10.03
C GLU A 61 -4.31 11.80 -8.94
N LYS A 62 -4.80 13.02 -9.13
CA LYS A 62 -4.76 14.09 -8.11
C LYS A 62 -5.50 13.72 -6.82
N PHE A 63 -6.66 13.07 -6.92
CA PHE A 63 -7.41 12.63 -5.74
C PHE A 63 -6.64 11.56 -4.94
N VAL A 64 -6.05 10.58 -5.64
CA VAL A 64 -5.20 9.56 -5.05
C VAL A 64 -3.95 10.17 -4.41
N GLU A 65 -3.31 11.13 -5.08
CA GLU A 65 -2.17 11.88 -4.54
C GLU A 65 -2.54 12.59 -3.23
N LYS A 66 -3.71 13.24 -3.18
CA LYS A 66 -4.16 13.91 -1.95
C LYS A 66 -4.44 12.92 -0.82
N CYS A 67 -5.03 11.76 -1.14
CA CYS A 67 -5.21 10.69 -0.16
C CYS A 67 -3.86 10.24 0.44
N LEU A 68 -2.85 10.04 -0.41
CA LEU A 68 -1.51 9.63 0.03
C LEU A 68 -0.80 10.69 0.88
N GLU A 69 -0.94 11.97 0.53
CA GLU A 69 -0.36 13.08 1.30
C GLU A 69 -0.90 13.10 2.74
N ILE A 70 -2.23 12.96 2.88
CA ILE A 70 -2.89 12.92 4.19
C ILE A 70 -2.51 11.65 4.94
N LEU A 71 -2.56 10.47 4.31
CA LEU A 71 -2.17 9.20 4.93
C LEU A 71 -0.72 9.20 5.42
N GLY A 72 0.21 9.77 4.65
CA GLY A 72 1.61 9.90 5.08
C GLY A 72 1.81 10.88 6.22
N SER A 73 1.05 11.97 6.24
CA SER A 73 1.06 12.94 7.35
C SER A 73 0.47 12.33 8.62
N LEU A 74 -0.61 11.55 8.50
CA LEU A 74 -1.19 10.78 9.60
C LEU A 74 -0.19 9.78 10.16
N GLU A 75 0.43 8.95 9.32
CA GLU A 75 1.43 7.97 9.76
C GLU A 75 2.58 8.63 10.52
N THR A 76 3.12 9.73 10.00
CA THR A 76 4.22 10.47 10.65
C THR A 76 3.77 11.00 12.01
N THR A 77 2.57 11.54 12.09
CA THR A 77 2.03 12.13 13.33
C THR A 77 1.76 11.04 14.36
N LEU A 78 1.15 9.92 13.96
CA LEU A 78 0.89 8.78 14.82
C LEU A 78 2.19 8.19 15.38
N ILE A 79 3.21 7.98 14.55
CA ILE A 79 4.51 7.47 15.01
C ILE A 79 5.13 8.41 16.04
N ASN A 80 5.14 9.72 15.79
CA ASN A 80 5.67 10.69 16.74
C ASN A 80 4.91 10.67 18.07
N ILE A 81 3.58 10.50 18.03
CA ILE A 81 2.77 10.38 19.25
C ILE A 81 3.11 9.08 19.98
N ILE A 82 3.20 7.93 19.30
CA ILE A 82 3.54 6.63 19.89
C ILE A 82 4.93 6.66 20.54
N ASP A 83 5.90 7.30 19.90
CA ASP A 83 7.25 7.41 20.44
C ASP A 83 7.26 8.20 21.75
N LEU A 84 6.36 9.16 21.92
CA LEU A 84 6.19 10.02 23.10
C LEU A 84 5.24 9.43 24.18
N LYS A 85 4.09 8.85 23.81
CA LYS A 85 3.04 8.28 24.69
C LYS A 85 3.19 6.76 24.84
N ALA A 86 4.32 6.29 25.38
CA ALA A 86 4.67 4.87 25.43
C ALA A 86 3.60 3.92 26.04
N ASP A 87 2.64 4.44 26.82
CA ASP A 87 1.70 3.64 27.63
C ASP A 87 0.23 3.68 27.17
N GLU A 88 -0.15 4.46 26.15
CA GLU A 88 -1.55 4.53 25.66
C GLU A 88 -1.69 4.16 24.17
N PRO A 89 -2.14 2.92 23.85
CA PRO A 89 -2.13 2.38 22.48
C PRO A 89 -3.23 2.90 21.53
N GLU A 90 -4.39 3.28 22.08
CA GLU A 90 -5.59 3.55 21.28
C GLU A 90 -5.67 5.04 20.90
N LEU A 91 -4.89 5.38 19.88
CA LEU A 91 -4.82 6.75 19.34
C LEU A 91 -5.93 7.09 18.36
N LEU A 92 -6.60 6.09 17.79
CA LEU A 92 -7.62 6.26 16.76
C LEU A 92 -8.91 5.56 17.14
N GLY A 93 -10.03 6.27 16.98
CA GLY A 93 -11.36 5.70 17.15
C GLY A 93 -11.75 4.80 15.98
N ILE A 94 -12.82 4.02 16.17
CA ILE A 94 -13.38 3.12 15.14
C ILE A 94 -13.72 3.88 13.85
N LYS A 95 -14.25 5.10 13.97
CA LYS A 95 -14.62 5.92 12.81
C LYS A 95 -13.39 6.36 12.01
N ASP A 96 -12.33 6.77 12.70
CA ASP A 96 -11.08 7.22 12.08
C ASP A 96 -10.36 6.06 11.39
N MET A 97 -10.39 4.87 12.00
CA MET A 97 -9.90 3.65 11.38
C MET A 97 -10.68 3.30 10.12
N SER A 98 -12.02 3.41 10.15
CA SER A 98 -12.86 3.20 8.96
C SER A 98 -12.52 4.19 7.84
N LEU A 99 -12.29 5.46 8.19
CA LEU A 99 -11.89 6.49 7.24
C LEU A 99 -10.55 6.18 6.56
N ILE A 100 -9.54 5.79 7.34
CA ILE A 100 -8.23 5.37 6.81
C ILE A 100 -8.38 4.16 5.89
N HIS A 101 -9.20 3.17 6.26
CA HIS A 101 -9.50 2.03 5.38
C HIS A 101 -10.12 2.49 4.06
N THR A 102 -11.10 3.39 4.09
CA THR A 102 -11.72 3.91 2.87
C THR A 102 -10.70 4.65 1.99
N MET A 103 -9.82 5.47 2.58
CA MET A 103 -8.75 6.13 1.82
C MET A 103 -7.80 5.14 1.16
N LEU A 104 -7.38 4.09 1.88
CA LEU A 104 -6.53 3.03 1.34
C LEU A 104 -7.23 2.25 0.21
N GLU A 105 -8.52 1.96 0.36
CA GLU A 105 -9.33 1.33 -0.69
C GLU A 105 -9.41 2.20 -1.96
N ILE A 106 -9.50 3.53 -1.81
CA ILE A 106 -9.46 4.47 -2.94
C ILE A 106 -8.09 4.45 -3.60
N VAL A 107 -6.99 4.56 -2.83
CA VAL A 107 -5.62 4.51 -3.37
C VAL A 107 -5.39 3.23 -4.17
N ILE A 108 -5.86 2.10 -3.65
CA ILE A 108 -5.75 0.80 -4.31
C ILE A 108 -6.60 0.77 -5.59
N SER A 109 -7.89 1.04 -5.47
CA SER A 109 -8.86 0.86 -6.56
C SER A 109 -8.65 1.87 -7.68
N TRP A 110 -8.30 3.11 -7.34
CA TRP A 110 -8.15 4.19 -8.31
C TRP A 110 -6.71 4.47 -8.71
N GLY A 111 -5.72 4.07 -7.91
CA GLY A 111 -4.31 4.24 -8.20
C GLY A 111 -3.63 2.97 -8.71
N ILE A 112 -3.65 1.88 -7.92
CA ILE A 112 -2.91 0.65 -8.24
C ILE A 112 -3.56 -0.13 -9.38
N TYR A 113 -4.83 -0.52 -9.23
CA TYR A 113 -5.51 -1.44 -10.16
C TYR A 113 -5.52 -1.02 -11.63
N PRO A 114 -5.76 0.26 -11.98
CA PRO A 114 -5.75 0.71 -13.37
C PRO A 114 -4.38 0.56 -14.04
N CYS A 115 -3.33 0.46 -13.24
CA CYS A 115 -1.96 0.31 -13.70
C CYS A 115 -1.51 -1.15 -13.78
N LEU A 116 -2.25 -2.08 -13.14
CA LEU A 116 -1.93 -3.49 -13.19
C LEU A 116 -2.24 -4.09 -14.58
N MET A 117 -1.42 -5.05 -14.99
CA MET A 117 -1.67 -5.86 -16.17
C MET A 117 -2.79 -6.86 -15.87
N SER A 118 -3.46 -7.32 -16.92
CA SER A 118 -4.51 -8.33 -16.78
C SER A 118 -3.98 -9.59 -16.09
N GLY A 119 -4.72 -10.05 -15.07
CA GLY A 119 -4.36 -11.21 -14.26
C GLY A 119 -3.32 -10.94 -13.17
N VAL A 120 -2.82 -9.70 -13.02
CA VAL A 120 -1.98 -9.29 -11.89
C VAL A 120 -2.86 -8.78 -10.76
N GLY A 121 -2.62 -9.25 -9.54
CA GLY A 121 -3.43 -8.90 -8.37
C GLY A 121 -4.68 -9.77 -8.22
N ILE A 122 -5.47 -9.49 -7.17
CA ILE A 122 -6.76 -10.15 -6.93
C ILE A 122 -7.83 -9.39 -7.72
N PRO A 123 -8.78 -10.02 -8.44
CA PRO A 123 -9.84 -9.28 -9.12
C PRO A 123 -10.57 -8.30 -8.19
N ILE A 124 -10.79 -7.05 -8.64
CA ILE A 124 -11.38 -5.98 -7.80
C ILE A 124 -12.78 -6.35 -7.28
N SER A 125 -13.52 -7.19 -8.02
CA SER A 125 -14.81 -7.76 -7.62
C SER A 125 -14.74 -8.63 -6.37
N ARG A 126 -13.57 -9.19 -6.04
CA ARG A 126 -13.32 -9.98 -4.82
C ARG A 126 -12.79 -9.13 -3.67
N ARG A 127 -12.61 -7.82 -3.88
CA ARG A 127 -12.02 -6.87 -2.93
C ARG A 127 -13.03 -5.89 -2.38
N THR A 128 -13.79 -5.25 -3.26
CA THR A 128 -14.76 -4.23 -2.88
C THR A 128 -16.17 -4.73 -3.16
N ARG A 129 -17.02 -4.72 -2.12
CA ARG A 129 -18.47 -5.01 -2.28
C ARG A 129 -19.19 -3.90 -3.05
N SER A 130 -18.58 -2.71 -3.14
CA SER A 130 -19.15 -1.59 -3.88
C SER A 130 -18.90 -1.74 -5.38
N ARG A 131 -20.01 -1.75 -6.14
CA ARG A 131 -20.01 -1.77 -7.62
C ARG A 131 -19.39 -0.51 -8.24
N GLN A 132 -19.23 0.57 -7.46
CA GLN A 132 -18.69 1.85 -7.92
C GLN A 132 -17.22 1.76 -8.38
N PHE A 133 -16.47 0.77 -7.90
CA PHE A 133 -15.06 0.59 -8.24
C PHE A 133 -14.82 -0.34 -9.45
N GLN A 134 -15.88 -0.90 -10.06
CA GLN A 134 -15.76 -1.93 -11.09
C GLN A 134 -15.64 -1.39 -12.53
N HIS A 135 -15.79 -0.07 -12.74
CA HIS A 135 -15.92 0.52 -14.08
C HIS A 135 -15.06 1.77 -14.31
N ALA A 136 -13.74 1.64 -14.35
CA ALA A 136 -12.91 2.73 -14.85
C ALA A 136 -11.61 2.24 -15.53
N GLU A 137 -11.74 1.44 -16.59
CA GLU A 137 -10.63 1.12 -17.49
C GLU A 137 -10.67 1.99 -18.75
N LYS A 138 -10.28 3.27 -18.65
CA LYS A 138 -9.65 3.93 -19.80
C LYS A 138 -8.19 3.52 -19.81
N LYS A 139 -7.78 2.73 -20.81
CA LYS A 139 -6.40 2.23 -20.94
C LYS A 139 -5.45 3.38 -21.26
N LEU A 140 -4.82 3.94 -20.23
CA LEU A 140 -3.63 4.79 -20.39
C LEU A 140 -2.53 4.04 -21.18
N PRO A 141 -1.64 4.77 -21.89
CA PRO A 141 -0.46 4.17 -22.51
C PRO A 141 0.35 3.36 -21.48
N PRO A 142 0.91 2.19 -21.85
CA PRO A 142 1.64 1.31 -20.93
C PRO A 142 2.75 2.04 -20.14
N GLN A 143 3.46 2.96 -20.78
CA GLN A 143 4.57 3.70 -20.17
C GLN A 143 4.12 4.72 -19.12
N SER A 144 3.07 5.50 -19.40
CA SER A 144 2.49 6.43 -18.42
C SER A 144 1.96 5.70 -17.19
N ARG A 145 1.35 4.52 -17.36
CA ARG A 145 0.90 3.67 -16.25
C ARG A 145 2.06 3.17 -15.40
N TYR A 146 3.17 2.79 -16.03
CA TYR A 146 4.37 2.36 -15.31
C TYR A 146 4.92 3.48 -14.43
N ILE A 147 5.15 4.67 -14.99
CA ILE A 147 5.71 5.82 -14.27
C ILE A 147 4.81 6.23 -13.11
N TYR A 148 3.49 6.29 -13.36
CA TYR A 148 2.53 6.60 -12.31
C TYR A 148 2.54 5.55 -11.19
N LEU A 149 2.48 4.25 -11.54
CA LEU A 149 2.53 3.17 -10.56
C LEU A 149 3.83 3.20 -9.74
N PHE A 150 4.97 3.48 -10.37
CA PHE A 150 6.24 3.62 -9.68
C PHE A 150 6.21 4.74 -8.63
N LYS A 151 5.78 5.95 -9.02
CA LYS A 151 5.63 7.10 -8.10
C LYS A 151 4.65 6.80 -6.96
N LEU A 152 3.51 6.20 -7.29
CA LEU A 152 2.50 5.79 -6.31
C LEU A 152 3.07 4.82 -5.28
N MET A 153 3.81 3.82 -5.74
CA MET A 153 4.43 2.81 -4.89
C MET A 153 5.56 3.40 -4.03
N GLN A 154 6.36 4.34 -4.54
CA GLN A 154 7.34 5.05 -3.71
C GLN A 154 6.70 5.75 -2.51
N SER A 155 5.59 6.47 -2.74
CA SER A 155 4.84 7.15 -1.67
C SER A 155 4.30 6.16 -0.64
N LEU A 156 3.63 5.09 -1.07
CA LEU A 156 3.11 4.07 -0.16
C LEU A 156 4.22 3.32 0.60
N MET A 157 5.39 3.11 -0.01
CA MET A 157 6.52 2.48 0.65
C MET A 157 7.07 3.35 1.78
N LYS A 158 7.16 4.66 1.56
CA LYS A 158 7.56 5.61 2.61
C LYS A 158 6.62 5.52 3.82
N ILE A 159 5.32 5.36 3.59
CA ILE A 159 4.31 5.16 4.66
C ILE A 159 4.52 3.81 5.34
N THR A 160 4.58 2.73 4.55
CA THR A 160 4.64 1.34 5.06
C THR A 160 5.89 1.05 5.90
N TYR A 161 7.00 1.74 5.60
CA TYR A 161 8.30 1.60 6.27
C TYR A 161 8.65 2.79 7.16
N SER A 162 7.69 3.66 7.45
CA SER A 162 7.88 4.68 8.46
C SER A 162 8.21 3.97 9.79
N SER A 163 9.41 4.23 10.29
CA SER A 163 10.04 3.40 11.31
C SER A 163 9.82 3.99 12.69
N SER A 164 9.20 3.21 13.58
CA SER A 164 9.43 3.30 15.02
C SER A 164 9.77 1.90 15.56
N LEU A 165 10.71 1.84 16.51
CA LEU A 165 11.15 0.61 17.15
C LEU A 165 10.05 -0.04 18.01
N LYS A 166 8.94 0.67 18.27
CA LYS A 166 7.81 0.24 19.10
C LYS A 166 6.60 -0.27 18.31
N LEU A 167 6.76 -0.62 17.02
CA LEU A 167 5.66 -0.99 16.13
C LEU A 167 5.11 -2.41 16.40
N THR A 168 4.38 -2.56 17.50
CA THR A 168 3.42 -3.65 17.74
C THR A 168 1.97 -3.17 17.61
N MET A 169 1.75 -1.87 17.37
CA MET A 169 0.41 -1.27 17.34
C MET A 169 -0.31 -1.47 15.99
N PHE A 170 -1.54 -1.98 16.06
CA PHE A 170 -2.43 -2.25 14.92
C PHE A 170 -3.21 -1.03 14.40
N THR A 171 -2.94 0.16 14.95
CA THR A 171 -3.68 1.40 14.66
C THR A 171 -2.93 2.36 13.73
N THR A 172 -1.68 2.08 13.35
CA THR A 172 -0.96 2.93 12.37
C THR A 172 -1.38 2.62 10.93
N VAL A 173 -1.23 3.58 10.02
CA VAL A 173 -1.50 3.37 8.59
C VAL A 173 -0.60 2.26 8.04
N SER A 174 0.67 2.24 8.44
CA SER A 174 1.61 1.20 8.01
C SER A 174 1.22 -0.21 8.49
N SER A 175 0.68 -0.33 9.71
CA SER A 175 0.18 -1.60 10.25
C SER A 175 -1.03 -2.11 9.47
N ILE A 176 -1.95 -1.22 9.12
CA ILE A 176 -3.13 -1.54 8.30
C ILE A 176 -2.73 -2.03 6.91
N ILE A 177 -1.77 -1.34 6.26
CA ILE A 177 -1.25 -1.75 4.95
C ILE A 177 -0.67 -3.17 5.01
N ARG A 178 0.17 -3.45 6.02
CA ARG A 178 0.78 -4.78 6.21
C ARG A 178 -0.25 -5.87 6.48
N ALA A 179 -1.27 -5.58 7.29
CA ALA A 179 -2.28 -6.56 7.66
C ALA A 179 -3.28 -6.87 6.54
N ARG A 180 -3.74 -5.84 5.78
CA ARG A 180 -4.89 -5.99 4.86
C ARG A 180 -4.58 -5.83 3.39
N HIS A 181 -3.58 -5.01 3.06
CA HIS A 181 -3.31 -4.60 1.67
C HIS A 181 -1.99 -5.14 1.13
N LEU A 182 -1.36 -6.08 1.83
CA LEU A 182 -0.08 -6.65 1.43
C LEU A 182 -0.11 -7.29 0.02
N THR A 183 -1.23 -7.92 -0.32
CA THR A 183 -1.38 -8.57 -1.63
C THR A 183 -1.45 -7.56 -2.78
N ASP A 184 -2.10 -6.42 -2.59
CA ASP A 184 -2.05 -5.28 -3.52
C ASP A 184 -0.64 -4.82 -3.75
N PHE A 185 0.02 -4.58 -2.62
CA PHE A 185 1.33 -4.01 -2.57
C PHE A 185 2.31 -4.88 -3.34
N TYR A 186 2.22 -6.20 -3.12
CA TYR A 186 3.08 -7.16 -3.80
C TYR A 186 2.73 -7.30 -5.27
N SER A 187 1.46 -7.25 -5.64
CA SER A 187 1.09 -7.29 -7.06
C SER A 187 1.72 -6.13 -7.85
N ALA A 188 1.72 -4.93 -7.27
CA ALA A 188 2.32 -3.75 -7.87
C ALA A 188 3.85 -3.83 -7.92
N LEU A 189 4.50 -4.16 -6.79
CA LEU A 189 5.97 -4.28 -6.73
C LEU A 189 6.50 -5.37 -7.65
N LEU A 190 5.85 -6.54 -7.68
CA LEU A 190 6.24 -7.65 -8.55
C LEU A 190 6.08 -7.30 -10.02
N GLN A 191 5.02 -6.56 -10.39
CA GLN A 191 4.87 -6.04 -11.75
C GLN A 191 5.96 -5.02 -12.08
N LEU A 192 6.30 -4.11 -11.17
CA LEU A 192 7.34 -3.11 -11.41
C LEU A 192 8.73 -3.74 -11.58
N ALA A 193 9.05 -4.78 -10.80
CA ALA A 193 10.35 -5.45 -10.80
C ALA A 193 10.50 -6.54 -11.88
N TYR A 194 9.45 -7.32 -12.14
CA TYR A 194 9.55 -8.53 -12.97
C TYR A 194 8.51 -8.59 -14.10
N GLY A 195 7.63 -7.58 -14.21
CA GLY A 195 6.64 -7.53 -15.27
C GLY A 195 7.30 -7.33 -16.64
N PRO A 196 6.77 -7.95 -17.71
CA PRO A 196 7.26 -7.74 -19.06
C PRO A 196 7.21 -6.26 -19.45
N LEU A 197 8.32 -5.78 -20.01
CA LEU A 197 8.41 -4.43 -20.54
C LEU A 197 7.49 -4.26 -21.77
N PRO A 198 7.01 -3.05 -22.08
CA PRO A 198 6.29 -2.76 -23.32
C PRO A 198 7.12 -2.90 -24.61
N THR A 199 8.40 -3.28 -24.51
CA THR A 199 9.32 -3.48 -25.62
C THR A 199 9.59 -4.97 -25.84
N ASN A 200 9.65 -5.36 -27.11
CA ASN A 200 9.50 -6.72 -27.66
C ASN A 200 10.50 -7.80 -27.22
N ASP A 201 11.32 -7.62 -26.19
CA ASP A 201 12.37 -8.59 -25.87
C ASP A 201 12.19 -9.28 -24.52
N LYS A 202 12.32 -10.61 -24.60
CA LYS A 202 12.33 -11.58 -23.51
C LYS A 202 13.57 -11.37 -22.64
N LEU A 203 13.52 -10.41 -21.72
CA LEU A 203 14.57 -10.26 -20.72
C LEU A 203 14.18 -11.04 -19.46
N ASP A 204 14.61 -12.31 -19.44
CA ASP A 204 14.59 -13.18 -18.26
C ASP A 204 15.72 -12.70 -17.31
N VAL A 205 15.46 -11.64 -16.54
CA VAL A 205 16.44 -11.12 -15.57
C VAL A 205 16.43 -12.02 -14.34
N HIS A 206 17.29 -13.02 -14.37
CA HIS A 206 17.65 -13.86 -13.23
C HIS A 206 18.55 -13.09 -12.27
N SER A 207 17.99 -12.56 -11.17
CA SER A 207 18.80 -12.14 -10.02
C SER A 207 18.65 -13.16 -8.88
N GLU A 208 19.63 -14.03 -8.74
CA GLU A 208 19.78 -14.89 -7.58
C GLU A 208 20.27 -14.04 -6.40
N ASN A 209 19.38 -13.81 -5.43
CA ASN A 209 19.77 -13.25 -4.15
C ASN A 209 19.08 -13.98 -3.00
N LYS A 210 19.84 -14.15 -1.91
CA LYS A 210 19.42 -14.81 -0.66
C LYS A 210 18.33 -13.97 -0.01
N LEU A 211 17.13 -14.50 -0.05
CA LEU A 211 15.94 -13.85 0.43
C LEU A 211 15.74 -14.21 1.90
N VAL A 212 15.23 -13.28 2.71
CA VAL A 212 14.64 -13.52 4.03
C VAL A 212 13.17 -13.05 3.95
N THR A 213 12.21 -13.92 4.26
CA THR A 213 10.75 -13.78 4.01
C THR A 213 9.93 -14.45 5.09
N SER A 214 8.79 -13.84 5.41
CA SER A 214 7.87 -14.27 6.45
C SER A 214 6.71 -15.07 5.87
N SER A 215 5.94 -15.72 6.73
CA SER A 215 4.72 -16.46 6.40
C SER A 215 3.56 -15.59 5.86
N GLN A 216 3.45 -14.32 6.23
CA GLN A 216 2.46 -13.39 5.65
C GLN A 216 2.66 -13.20 4.13
N HIS A 217 3.91 -13.25 3.66
CA HIS A 217 4.23 -13.26 2.24
C HIS A 217 3.72 -14.50 1.56
N ALA A 218 3.81 -15.67 2.22
CA ALA A 218 3.36 -16.90 1.63
C ALA A 218 1.86 -16.82 1.30
N LYS A 219 1.05 -16.22 2.18
CA LYS A 219 -0.38 -15.98 1.93
C LYS A 219 -0.60 -15.02 0.77
N ALA A 220 0.03 -13.84 0.77
CA ALA A 220 -0.11 -12.86 -0.31
C ALA A 220 0.35 -13.44 -1.68
N LEU A 221 1.52 -14.10 -1.70
CA LEU A 221 2.06 -14.73 -2.91
C LEU A 221 1.20 -15.90 -3.40
N THR A 222 0.63 -16.69 -2.48
CA THR A 222 -0.30 -17.78 -2.84
C THR A 222 -1.59 -17.21 -3.43
N MET A 223 -2.12 -16.13 -2.88
CA MET A 223 -3.28 -15.43 -3.46
C MET A 223 -2.98 -14.88 -4.87
N LEU A 224 -1.73 -14.49 -5.14
CA LEU A 224 -1.28 -14.03 -6.46
C LEU A 224 -1.01 -15.15 -7.48
N LEU A 225 -0.98 -16.42 -7.07
CA LEU A 225 -0.92 -17.54 -8.03
C LEU A 225 -2.22 -17.66 -8.86
N GLY A 226 -3.26 -16.91 -8.48
CA GLY A 226 -4.53 -16.82 -9.17
C GLY A 226 -5.43 -18.00 -8.90
N SER A 227 -6.61 -17.98 -9.52
CA SER A 227 -7.58 -19.07 -9.46
C SER A 227 -7.84 -19.58 -10.88
N PRO A 228 -8.41 -20.78 -11.07
CA PRO A 228 -8.74 -21.28 -12.41
C PRO A 228 -9.63 -20.31 -13.22
N LEU A 229 -10.51 -19.56 -12.53
CA LEU A 229 -11.38 -18.53 -13.14
C LEU A 229 -10.64 -17.25 -13.55
N HIS A 230 -9.52 -16.94 -12.89
CA HIS A 230 -8.72 -15.75 -13.13
C HIS A 230 -7.24 -16.14 -13.12
N PRO A 231 -6.71 -16.68 -14.23
CA PRO A 231 -5.37 -17.21 -14.28
C PRO A 231 -4.34 -16.07 -14.19
N ALA A 232 -3.43 -16.18 -13.23
CA ALA A 232 -2.28 -15.29 -13.16
C ALA A 232 -1.32 -15.52 -14.36
N PRO A 233 -0.64 -14.47 -14.86
CA PRO A 233 0.37 -14.59 -15.91
C PRO A 233 1.49 -15.57 -15.55
N LYS A 234 2.07 -16.23 -16.56
CA LYS A 234 3.13 -17.24 -16.36
C LYS A 234 4.35 -16.65 -15.65
N TRP A 235 4.77 -15.44 -16.02
CA TRP A 235 5.90 -14.75 -15.37
C TRP A 235 5.62 -14.52 -13.88
N LEU A 236 4.40 -14.10 -13.52
CA LEU A 236 4.01 -13.85 -12.14
C LEU A 236 3.98 -15.15 -11.33
N LYS A 237 3.40 -16.22 -11.88
CA LYS A 237 3.41 -17.55 -11.26
C LYS A 237 4.83 -18.06 -11.00
N ASN A 238 5.74 -17.88 -11.96
CA ASN A 238 7.13 -18.29 -11.81
C ASN A 238 7.83 -17.52 -10.69
N VAL A 239 7.64 -16.20 -10.62
CA VAL A 239 8.26 -15.35 -9.59
C VAL A 239 7.68 -15.66 -8.21
N CYS A 240 6.35 -15.67 -8.07
CA CYS A 240 5.69 -16.04 -6.81
C CYS A 240 6.08 -17.46 -6.36
N GLY A 241 6.12 -18.42 -7.29
CA GLY A 241 6.56 -19.79 -7.02
C GLY A 241 8.00 -19.85 -6.51
N ARG A 242 8.94 -19.13 -7.14
CA ARG A 242 10.34 -19.05 -6.67
C ARG A 242 10.43 -18.49 -5.25
N PHE A 243 9.66 -17.44 -4.94
CA PHE A 243 9.63 -16.85 -3.60
C PHE A 243 9.02 -17.79 -2.56
N LEU A 244 7.92 -18.46 -2.89
CA LEU A 244 7.30 -19.48 -2.05
C LEU A 244 8.25 -20.64 -1.77
N THR A 245 8.93 -21.17 -2.79
CA THR A 245 9.94 -22.22 -2.62
C THR A 245 11.06 -21.76 -1.68
N LYS A 246 11.56 -20.52 -1.83
CA LYS A 246 12.57 -19.95 -0.91
C LYS A 246 12.06 -19.80 0.53
N ILE A 247 10.76 -19.52 0.73
CA ILE A 247 10.13 -19.50 2.07
C ILE A 247 10.17 -20.90 2.68
N LEU A 248 9.67 -21.89 1.95
CA LEU A 248 9.49 -23.26 2.46
C LEU A 248 10.83 -23.97 2.72
N LEU A 249 11.86 -23.68 1.93
CA LEU A 249 13.18 -24.31 2.07
C LEU A 249 14.05 -23.71 3.20
N ARG A 250 13.57 -22.71 3.94
CA ARG A 250 14.31 -22.19 5.11
C ARG A 250 14.26 -23.17 6.27
N PRO A 251 15.23 -23.12 7.20
CA PRO A 251 15.11 -23.78 8.49
C PRO A 251 13.80 -23.33 9.17
N ASN A 252 12.96 -24.28 9.57
CA ASN A 252 11.60 -24.05 10.08
C ASN A 252 10.59 -23.40 9.10
N GLY A 253 10.93 -23.19 7.82
CA GLY A 253 10.07 -22.46 6.88
C GLY A 253 8.67 -23.04 6.70
N VAL A 254 8.54 -24.38 6.64
CA VAL A 254 7.23 -25.06 6.60
C VAL A 254 6.46 -24.86 7.91
N ARG A 255 7.15 -24.96 9.05
CA ARG A 255 6.56 -24.76 10.38
C ARG A 255 6.08 -23.31 10.54
N ASP A 256 6.85 -22.32 10.09
CA ASP A 256 6.50 -20.91 10.17
C ASP A 256 5.28 -20.58 9.31
N VAL A 257 5.18 -21.17 8.12
CA VAL A 257 4.00 -21.05 7.27
C VAL A 257 2.78 -21.72 7.92
N MET A 258 2.95 -22.93 8.47
CA MET A 258 1.88 -23.67 9.14
C MET A 258 1.37 -22.95 10.39
N ASN A 259 2.28 -22.52 11.28
CA ASN A 259 1.95 -21.74 12.46
C ASN A 259 1.24 -20.45 12.09
N PHE A 260 1.61 -19.79 11.00
CA PHE A 260 0.87 -18.62 10.54
C PHE A 260 -0.52 -18.94 9.97
N MET A 261 -0.67 -20.06 9.24
CA MET A 261 -1.99 -20.50 8.76
C MET A 261 -2.94 -20.87 9.90
N ILE A 262 -2.38 -21.30 11.05
CA ILE A 262 -3.13 -21.73 12.23
C ILE A 262 -3.33 -20.57 13.23
N ASP A 263 -2.27 -19.88 13.64
CA ASP A 263 -2.27 -18.90 14.75
C ASP A 263 -2.48 -17.45 14.29
N GLY A 264 -2.50 -17.18 12.99
CA GLY A 264 -2.97 -15.92 12.44
C GLY A 264 -2.05 -14.71 12.58
N GLU A 265 -1.09 -14.63 13.50
CA GLU A 265 -0.10 -13.54 13.57
C GLU A 265 0.94 -13.79 14.67
N SER A 266 2.22 -13.45 14.44
CA SER A 266 3.24 -13.37 15.49
C SER A 266 4.11 -12.13 15.31
N GLU A 267 4.41 -11.44 16.42
CA GLU A 267 5.08 -10.12 16.42
C GLU A 267 6.49 -10.15 15.79
N GLY A 268 7.16 -11.31 15.77
CA GLY A 268 8.44 -11.50 15.08
C GLY A 268 8.38 -11.42 13.55
N LEU A 269 7.18 -11.41 12.94
CA LEU A 269 6.99 -11.41 11.49
C LEU A 269 7.18 -10.03 10.85
N ILE A 270 7.04 -8.94 11.60
CA ILE A 270 7.08 -7.56 11.10
C ILE A 270 8.43 -7.25 10.47
N HIS A 271 9.53 -7.54 11.17
CA HIS A 271 10.89 -7.34 10.65
C HIS A 271 11.15 -8.11 9.36
N ILE A 272 10.59 -9.32 9.24
CA ILE A 272 10.78 -10.17 8.08
C ILE A 272 9.96 -9.65 6.88
N ILE A 273 8.79 -9.04 7.12
CA ILE A 273 7.99 -8.33 6.10
C ILE A 273 8.71 -7.11 5.56
N ILE A 274 9.37 -6.40 6.45
CA ILE A 274 10.21 -5.26 6.09
C ILE A 274 11.35 -5.73 5.19
N ILE A 275 12.09 -6.77 5.57
CA ILE A 275 13.24 -7.25 4.79
C ILE A 275 12.85 -7.72 3.39
N PHE A 276 11.78 -8.52 3.25
CA PHE A 276 11.38 -8.99 1.92
C PHE A 276 10.90 -7.87 1.01
N THR A 277 10.12 -6.94 1.55
CA THR A 277 9.59 -5.86 0.73
C THR A 277 10.67 -4.84 0.38
N LEU A 278 11.64 -4.60 1.27
CA LEU A 278 12.87 -3.87 0.94
C LEU A 278 13.66 -4.58 -0.16
N LYS A 279 13.72 -5.93 -0.15
CA LYS A 279 14.35 -6.67 -1.24
C LYS A 279 13.61 -6.48 -2.56
N MET A 280 12.27 -6.54 -2.57
CA MET A 280 11.51 -6.22 -3.78
C MET A 280 11.74 -4.78 -4.25
N LEU A 281 11.86 -3.81 -3.34
CA LEU A 281 12.22 -2.44 -3.68
C LEU A 281 13.61 -2.34 -4.32
N ILE A 282 14.61 -3.01 -3.77
CA ILE A 282 15.96 -3.06 -4.37
C ILE A 282 15.85 -3.58 -5.80
N ASP A 283 15.05 -4.62 -6.03
CA ASP A 283 14.86 -5.19 -7.35
C ASP A 283 14.11 -4.24 -8.30
N VAL A 284 13.11 -3.48 -7.80
CA VAL A 284 12.46 -2.39 -8.55
C VAL A 284 13.49 -1.31 -8.91
N LEU A 285 14.27 -0.82 -7.95
CA LEU A 285 15.27 0.25 -8.16
C LEU A 285 16.38 -0.19 -9.12
N HIS A 286 16.84 -1.44 -9.02
CA HIS A 286 17.82 -2.01 -9.95
C HIS A 286 17.25 -2.09 -11.37
N THR A 287 15.98 -2.49 -11.49
CA THR A 287 15.27 -2.53 -12.77
C THR A 287 15.15 -1.13 -13.38
N GLU A 288 14.83 -0.12 -12.58
CA GLU A 288 14.78 1.27 -13.01
C GLU A 288 16.15 1.83 -13.41
N LEU A 289 17.20 1.54 -12.64
CA LEU A 289 18.57 1.93 -12.99
C LEU A 289 18.98 1.38 -14.37
N HIS A 290 18.67 0.11 -14.62
CA HIS A 290 18.93 -0.54 -15.90
C HIS A 290 18.12 0.09 -17.05
N ARG A 291 16.87 0.50 -16.80
CA ARG A 291 16.02 1.18 -17.78
C ARG A 291 16.53 2.58 -18.14
N CYS A 292 16.98 3.35 -17.14
CA CYS A 292 17.62 4.65 -17.37
C CYS A 292 18.90 4.52 -18.21
N GLN A 293 19.68 3.45 -18.01
CA GLN A 293 20.90 3.19 -18.80
C GLN A 293 20.61 2.80 -20.25
N LEU A 294 19.46 2.17 -20.54
CA LEU A 294 19.04 1.77 -21.89
C LEU A 294 18.34 2.89 -22.69
N GLY A 295 18.24 4.11 -22.15
CA GLY A 295 17.64 5.25 -22.86
C GLY A 295 16.14 5.11 -23.13
N CYS A 296 15.44 4.20 -22.45
CA CYS A 296 13.99 4.06 -22.53
C CYS A 296 13.32 5.14 -21.68
N HIS A 297 13.17 6.35 -22.22
CA HIS A 297 12.40 7.44 -21.61
C HIS A 297 10.99 7.56 -22.16
#